data_AF-W7W2D9-F1
#
_entry.id   AF-W7W2D9-F1
#
_cell.length_a   1.000
_cell.length_b   1.000
_cell.length_c   1.000
_cell.angle_alpha   90.00
_cell.angle_beta   90.00
_cell.angle_gamma   90.00
#
_symmetry.space_group_name_H-M   'P 1'
#
loop_
_entity.id
_entity.type
_entity.pdbx_description
1 polymer ?
#
loop_
_entity_poly.entity_id
_entity_poly.type
_entity_poly.pdbx_seq_one_letter_code
_entity_poly.pdbx_strand_id
1 'polypeptide(L)' 'MNVPFFLPDDRLYAPFLAGAEEHRLLQLKGHKSVGGLRASIYNAMPLAGVQALVTYMREFAQRHG' A
#
# COMPACT_ATOMS: atom_id res chain seq x y z
N MET A 1 12.92 -4.86 -5.27
CA MET A 1 12.01 -4.66 -6.43
C MET A 1 10.96 -3.63 -6.06
N ASN A 2 10.37 -2.92 -7.04
CA ASN A 2 9.28 -1.97 -6.80
C ASN A 2 8.00 -2.47 -7.48
N VAL A 3 6.87 -2.40 -6.77
CA VAL A 3 5.55 -2.77 -7.26
C VAL A 3 4.64 -1.55 -7.20
N PRO A 4 4.49 -0.80 -8.31
CA PRO A 4 3.50 0.27 -8.38
C PRO A 4 2.09 -0.31 -8.53
N PHE A 5 1.10 0.32 -7.92
CA PHE A 5 -0.30 -0.05 -8.05
C PHE A 5 -1.22 1.16 -7.83
N PHE A 6 -2.44 1.05 -8.33
CA PHE A 6 -3.44 2.11 -8.29
C PHE A 6 -4.72 1.59 -7.63
N LEU A 7 -5.44 2.50 -6.99
CA LEU A 7 -6.79 2.26 -6.49
C LEU A 7 -7.79 2.73 -7.56
N PRO A 8 -9.01 2.17 -7.60
CA PRO A 8 -10.01 2.50 -8.62
C PRO A 8 -10.59 3.92 -8.48
N ASP A 9 -10.39 4.57 -7.33
CA ASP A 9 -10.91 5.89 -7.01
C ASP A 9 -9.87 6.71 -6.22
N ASP A 10 -9.65 7.95 -6.64
CA ASP A 10 -8.68 8.86 -6.02
C ASP A 10 -8.99 9.17 -4.56
N ARG A 11 -10.27 9.12 -4.18
CA ARG A 11 -10.72 9.33 -2.80
C ARG A 11 -10.23 8.25 -1.85
N LEU A 12 -9.81 7.09 -2.36
CA LEU A 12 -9.34 5.96 -1.56
C LEU A 12 -7.85 6.06 -1.17
N TYR A 13 -7.05 6.91 -1.82
CA TYR A 13 -5.60 6.98 -1.52
C TYR A 13 -5.32 7.51 -0.11
N ALA A 14 -5.99 8.58 0.31
CA ALA A 14 -5.81 9.15 1.64
C ALA A 14 -6.18 8.15 2.76
N PRO A 15 -7.37 7.51 2.76
CA PRO A 15 -7.71 6.51 3.77
C PRO A 15 -6.83 5.26 3.68
N PHE A 16 -6.41 4.83 2.48
CA PHE A 16 -5.49 3.71 2.34
C PHE A 16 -4.14 3.99 3.01
N LEU A 17 -3.57 5.17 2.80
CA LEU A 17 -2.29 5.55 3.41
C LEU A 17 -2.40 5.69 4.93
N ALA A 18 -3.50 6.26 5.43
CA ALA A 18 -3.75 6.38 6.87
C ALA A 18 -3.86 5.01 7.54
N GLY A 19 -4.70 4.11 7.00
CA GLY A 19 -4.83 2.75 7.54
C GLY A 19 -3.54 1.94 7.43
N ALA A 20 -2.75 2.15 6.36
CA ALA A 20 -1.45 1.50 6.22
C ALA A 20 -0.48 1.95 7.33
N GLU A 21 -0.48 3.25 7.66
CA GLU A 21 0.33 3.80 8.75
C GLU A 21 -0.04 3.19 10.11
N GLU A 22 -1.33 3.01 10.40
CA GLU A 22 -1.82 2.31 11.60
C GLU A 22 -1.31 0.86 11.68
N HIS A 23 -1.13 0.20 10.53
CA HIS A 23 -0.57 -1.15 10.42
C HIS A 23 0.96 -1.17 10.35
N ARG A 24 1.62 -0.02 10.55
CA ARG A 24 3.08 0.18 10.41
C ARG A 24 3.62 -0.14 9.01
N LEU A 25 2.78 -0.04 7.99
CA LEU A 25 3.14 -0.19 6.58
C LEU A 25 3.49 1.18 5.99
N LEU A 26 4.73 1.59 6.21
CA LEU A 26 5.20 2.94 5.89
C LEU A 26 5.70 3.05 4.44
N GLN A 27 5.80 4.29 3.94
CA GLN A 27 6.42 4.63 2.65
C GLN A 27 5.76 4.01 1.41
N LEU A 28 4.43 3.82 1.44
CA LEU A 28 3.66 3.29 0.31
C LEU A 28 3.22 4.35 -0.72
N LYS A 29 3.39 5.65 -0.43
CA LYS A 29 3.00 6.71 -1.38
C LYS A 29 3.85 6.63 -2.64
N GLY A 30 3.18 6.59 -3.80
CA GLY A 30 3.83 6.53 -5.11
C GLY A 30 4.65 7.78 -5.43
N HIS A 31 5.48 7.68 -6.47
CA HIS A 31 6.30 8.81 -6.92
C HIS A 31 5.42 9.91 -7.52
N LYS A 32 5.74 11.19 -7.24
CA LYS A 32 4.92 12.34 -7.66
C LYS A 32 4.61 12.39 -9.16
N SER A 33 5.53 11.93 -10.01
CA SER A 33 5.35 11.95 -11.47
C SER A 33 4.40 10.88 -12.01
N VAL A 34 4.17 9.79 -11.26
CA VAL A 34 3.32 8.66 -11.68
C VAL A 34 2.02 8.61 -10.87
N GLY A 35 2.04 9.15 -9.64
CA GLY A 35 0.94 9.03 -8.69
C GLY A 35 0.83 7.62 -8.11
N GLY A 36 -0.36 7.29 -7.62
CA GLY A 36 -0.66 5.96 -7.10
C GLY A 36 0.09 5.60 -5.82
N LEU A 37 0.28 4.29 -5.64
CA LEU A 37 1.00 3.67 -4.52
C LEU A 37 2.17 2.84 -5.04
N ARG A 38 3.15 2.59 -4.18
CA ARG A 38 4.32 1.77 -4.52
C ARG A 38 4.81 0.99 -3.30
N ALA A 39 4.87 -0.33 -3.43
CA ALA A 39 5.55 -1.18 -2.46
C ALA A 39 7.01 -1.41 -2.90
N SER A 40 7.96 -0.98 -2.08
CA SER A 40 9.40 -1.19 -2.29
C SER A 40 9.88 -2.40 -1.49
N ILE A 41 10.03 -3.53 -2.19
CA ILE A 41 10.36 -4.85 -1.63
C ILE A 41 11.80 -5.24 -2.00
N TYR A 42 12.80 -4.55 -1.45
CA TYR A 42 14.23 -4.87 -1.65
C TYR A 42 14.66 -6.06 -0.79
N ASN A 43 15.91 -6.51 -0.92
CA ASN A 43 16.41 -7.73 -0.28
C ASN A 43 16.21 -7.77 1.26
N ALA A 44 16.25 -6.63 1.92
CA ALA A 44 16.04 -6.53 3.37
C ALA A 44 14.56 -6.50 3.79
N MET A 45 13.61 -6.48 2.85
CA MET A 45 12.18 -6.51 3.17
C MET A 45 11.79 -7.94 3.58
N PRO A 46 11.35 -8.18 4.82
CA PRO A 46 10.96 -9.52 5.26
C PRO A 46 9.65 -9.95 4.59
N LEU A 47 9.50 -11.26 4.39
CA LEU A 47 8.25 -11.85 3.89
C LEU A 47 7.03 -11.47 4.74
N ALA A 48 7.20 -11.40 6.06
CA ALA A 48 6.14 -10.99 6.98
C ALA A 48 5.61 -9.58 6.68
N GLY A 49 6.47 -8.64 6.24
CA GLY A 49 6.05 -7.31 5.83
C GLY A 49 5.20 -7.33 4.57
N VAL A 50 5.56 -8.17 3.59
CA VAL A 50 4.76 -8.37 2.37
C VAL A 50 3.41 -9.01 2.71
N GLN A 51 3.39 -10.01 3.59
CA GLN A 51 2.15 -10.67 4.03
C GLN A 51 1.23 -9.71 4.80
N ALA A 52 1.79 -8.85 5.65
CA ALA A 52 1.03 -7.81 6.34
C ALA A 52 0.40 -6.82 5.34
N LEU A 53 1.15 -6.39 4.31
CA LEU A 53 0.62 -5.54 3.24
C LEU A 53 -0.52 -6.23 2.48
N VAL A 54 -0.37 -7.49 2.08
CA VAL A 54 -1.42 -8.23 1.37
C VAL A 54 -2.67 -8.40 2.23
N THR A 55 -2.50 -8.69 3.52
CA THR A 55 -3.63 -8.82 4.47
C THR A 55 -4.38 -7.51 4.58
N TYR A 56 -3.66 -6.41 4.81
CA TYR A 56 -4.24 -5.07 4.85
C TYR A 56 -4.96 -4.70 3.56
N MET A 57 -4.37 -4.98 2.39
CA MET A 57 -5.01 -4.71 1.09
C MET A 57 -6.34 -5.44 0.92
N ARG A 58 -6.44 -6.69 1.40
CA ARG A 58 -7.69 -7.47 1.36
C ARG A 58 -8.74 -6.87 2.30
N GLU A 59 -8.35 -6.52 3.53
CA GLU A 59 -9.26 -5.88 4.48
C GLU A 59 -9.76 -4.53 3.98
N PHE A 60 -8.87 -3.71 3.42
CA PHE A 60 -9.22 -2.43 2.84
C PHE A 60 -10.22 -2.61 1.68
N ALA A 61 -9.96 -3.55 0.78
CA ALA A 61 -10.88 -3.86 -0.32
C ALA A 61 -12.25 -4.35 0.16
N GLN A 62 -12.33 -5.11 1.26
CA GLN A 62 -13.61 -5.55 1.83
C GLN A 62 -14.41 -4.41 2.47
N ARG A 63 -13.75 -3.38 3.01
CA ARG A 63 -14.42 -2.22 3.64
C ARG A 63 -14.83 -1.14 2.64
N HIS A 64 -14.18 -1.10 1.48
CA HIS A 64 -14.31 -0.01 0.50
C HIS A 64 -14.73 -0.45 -0.92
N GLY A 65 -14.91 -1.76 -1.16
CA GLY A 65 -15.43 -2.33 -2.41
C GLY A 65 -16.91 -2.65 -2.31
#